data_AF-A0A7C5BZB8-F1
#
_entry.id   AF-A0A7C5BZB8-F1
#
_cell.length_a   1.000
_cell.length_b   1.000
_cell.length_c   1.000
_cell.angle_alpha   90.00
_cell.angle_beta   90.00
_cell.angle_gamma   90.00
#
_symmetry.space_group_name_H-M   'P 1'
#
loop_
_entity.id
_entity.type
_entity.pdbx_description
1 polymer ?
#
loop_
_entity_poly.entity_id
_entity_poly.type
_entity_poly.pdbx_seq_one_letter_code
_entity_poly.pdbx_strand_id
1 'polypeptide(L)' 'MARRRSRKYGFSFSWKRAVGISGMKARLSREIGIPLTRSGRQRKVGRMLGCSVLLGLGVLGSFLASVLVSWISLVTVLQ' A
#
# COMPACT_ATOMS: atom_id res chain seq x y z
N MET A 1 -1.62 9.55 -18.03
CA MET A 1 -2.81 10.26 -17.51
C MET A 1 -2.41 11.60 -16.89
N ALA A 2 -2.66 12.70 -17.60
CA ALA A 2 -2.33 14.04 -17.12
C ALA A 2 -3.48 14.63 -16.31
N ARG A 3 -3.36 14.69 -14.97
CA ARG A 3 -4.33 15.42 -14.12
C ARG A 3 -4.09 16.92 -14.24
N ARG A 4 -5.02 17.65 -14.85
CA ARG A 4 -5.12 19.12 -14.78
C ARG A 4 -5.27 19.53 -13.31
N ARG A 5 -4.25 20.18 -12.73
CA ARG A 5 -4.38 20.86 -11.42
C ARG A 5 -4.56 22.35 -11.67
N SER A 6 -5.74 22.84 -11.31
CA SER A 6 -6.00 24.26 -11.12
C SER A 6 -4.92 24.85 -10.21
N ARG A 7 -4.14 25.79 -10.75
CA ARG A 7 -3.11 26.54 -10.03
C ARG A 7 -3.80 27.61 -9.18
N LYS A 8 -4.31 27.23 -8.01
CA LYS A 8 -4.42 28.19 -6.90
C LYS A 8 -3.02 28.29 -6.31
N TYR A 9 -2.41 29.47 -6.37
CA TYR A 9 -1.07 29.74 -5.85
C TYR A 9 -0.97 29.24 -4.40
N GLY A 10 -0.34 28.07 -4.27
CA GLY A 10 -0.48 27.17 -3.13
C GLY A 10 0.58 27.38 -2.06
N PHE A 11 0.63 28.60 -1.50
CA PHE A 11 1.38 28.82 -0.27
C PHE A 11 0.54 28.35 0.92
N SER A 12 0.46 27.02 1.13
CA SER A 12 0.07 26.49 2.42
C SER A 12 1.27 26.67 3.36
N PHE A 13 1.37 27.85 3.97
CA PHE A 13 2.45 28.19 4.90
C PHE A 13 2.27 27.35 6.16
N SER A 14 3.02 26.26 6.25
CA SER A 14 3.02 25.41 7.43
C SER A 14 4.15 25.83 8.35
N TRP A 15 3.81 26.22 9.57
CA TRP A 15 4.77 26.53 10.64
C TRP A 15 5.78 25.40 10.88
N LYS A 16 5.39 24.14 10.62
CA LYS A 16 6.30 22.98 10.74
C LYS A 16 7.41 22.95 9.69
N ARG A 17 7.26 23.67 8.56
CA ARG A 17 8.33 23.92 7.58
C ARG A 17 9.18 25.13 7.97
N ALA A 18 8.56 26.20 8.46
CA ALA A 18 9.26 27.41 8.89
C ALA A 18 10.18 27.14 10.10
N VAL A 19 9.71 26.34 11.07
CA VAL A 19 10.49 25.90 12.24
C VAL A 19 11.55 24.83 11.88
N GLY A 20 11.64 24.38 10.62
CA GLY A 20 12.71 23.48 10.15
C GLY A 20 12.55 21.99 10.51
N ILE A 21 11.57 21.63 11.34
CA ILE A 21 11.31 20.23 11.77
C ILE A 21 11.13 19.30 10.56
N SER A 22 10.48 19.78 9.50
CA SER A 22 10.27 19.01 8.26
C SER A 22 11.58 18.72 7.51
N GLY A 23 12.51 19.69 7.50
CA GLY A 23 13.83 19.54 6.87
C GLY A 23 14.73 18.59 7.64
N MET A 24 14.71 18.64 8.97
CA MET A 24 15.51 17.76 9.83
C MET A 24 15.15 16.27 9.62
N LYS A 25 13.85 15.93 9.58
CA LYS A 25 13.40 14.57 9.27
C LYS A 25 13.88 14.08 7.89
N ALA A 26 13.95 14.99 6.92
CA ALA A 26 14.42 14.68 5.57
C ALA A 26 15.95 14.52 5.48
N ARG A 27 16.73 15.18 6.35
CA ARG A 27 18.18 14.98 6.46
C ARG A 27 18.50 13.67 7.15
N LEU A 28 17.90 13.42 8.32
CA LEU A 28 18.03 12.15 9.05
C LEU A 28 17.60 10.95 8.21
N SER A 29 16.54 11.07 7.41
CA SER A 29 16.11 9.99 6.51
C SER A 29 17.11 9.70 5.38
N ARG A 30 17.91 10.68 4.96
CA ARG A 30 18.96 10.49 3.94
C ARG A 30 20.21 9.87 4.53
N GLU A 31 20.52 10.22 5.77
CA GLU A 31 21.69 9.74 6.50
C GLU A 31 21.50 8.30 7.01
N ILE A 32 20.33 8.00 7.56
CA ILE A 32 19.98 6.67 8.08
C ILE A 32 19.47 5.74 6.96
N GLY A 33 19.08 6.29 5.80
CA GLY A 33 18.49 5.52 4.68
C GLY A 33 17.07 4.97 4.94
N ILE A 34 16.56 5.11 6.17
CA ILE A 34 15.23 4.65 6.59
C ILE A 34 14.22 5.81 6.46
N PRO A 35 13.06 5.60 5.78
CA PRO A 35 12.05 6.63 5.65
C PRO A 35 11.37 6.90 6.99
N LEU A 36 11.76 8.00 7.65
CA LEU A 36 11.18 8.44 8.92
C LEU A 36 9.78 9.06 8.76
N THR A 37 9.33 9.28 7.53
CA THR A 37 8.01 9.86 7.24
C THR A 37 6.94 8.78 7.06
N ARG A 38 5.73 9.03 7.56
CA ARG A 38 4.56 8.15 7.36
C ARG A 38 4.33 7.88 5.88
N SER A 39 4.39 8.94 5.06
CA SER A 39 4.22 8.86 3.60
C SER A 39 5.33 8.04 2.91
N GLY A 40 6.57 8.15 3.38
CA GLY A 40 7.68 7.34 2.87
C GLY A 40 7.53 5.85 3.17
N ARG A 41 7.12 5.50 4.40
CA ARG A 41 6.81 4.10 4.77
C ARG A 41 5.64 3.54 3.96
N GLN A 42 4.56 4.31 3.83
CA GLN A 42 3.39 3.89 3.04
C GLN A 42 3.73 3.59 1.58
N ARG A 43 4.68 4.31 0.97
CA ARG A 43 5.15 4.01 -0.39
C ARG A 43 6.00 2.74 -0.47
N LYS A 44 6.87 2.47 0.51
CA LYS A 44 7.66 1.21 0.54
C LYS A 44 6.75 0.01 0.80
N VAL A 45 5.91 0.10 1.83
CA VAL A 45 4.96 -0.95 2.20
C VAL A 45 3.91 -1.16 1.12
N GLY A 46 3.39 -0.10 0.51
CA GLY A 46 2.41 -0.21 -0.58
C GLY A 46 2.96 -0.93 -1.82
N ARG A 47 4.25 -0.76 -2.15
CA ARG A 47 4.89 -1.54 -3.22
C ARG A 47 5.02 -3.02 -2.89
N MET A 48 5.35 -3.35 -1.64
CA MET A 48 5.47 -4.74 -1.19
C MET A 48 4.09 -5.42 -1.11
N LEU A 49 3.12 -4.77 -0.48
CA LEU A 49 1.77 -5.31 -0.31
C LEU A 49 1.01 -5.46 -1.62
N GLY A 50 1.23 -4.57 -2.60
CA GLY A 50 0.52 -4.65 -3.89
C GLY A 50 0.74 -5.98 -4.62
N CYS A 51 1.94 -6.53 -4.57
CA CYS A 51 2.27 -7.80 -5.23
C CYS A 51 1.81 -9.01 -4.41
N SER A 52 2.09 -9.01 -3.10
CA SER A 52 1.74 -10.13 -2.22
C SER A 52 0.24 -10.31 -2.00
N VAL A 53 -0.54 -9.22 -2.01
CA VAL A 53 -2.00 -9.29 -1.81
C VAL A 53 -2.69 -9.92 -3.01
N LEU A 54 -2.25 -9.62 -4.25
CA LEU A 54 -2.82 -10.24 -5.45
C LEU A 54 -2.53 -11.74 -5.51
N LEU A 55 -1.29 -12.13 -5.20
CA LEU A 55 -0.91 -13.55 -5.15
C LEU A 55 -1.63 -14.27 -4.00
N GLY A 56 -1.69 -13.67 -2.81
CA GLY A 56 -2.36 -14.25 -1.65
C GLY A 56 -3.87 -14.44 -1.86
N LEU A 57 -4.56 -13.44 -2.43
CA LEU A 57 -5.98 -13.56 -2.78
C LEU A 57 -6.21 -14.59 -3.88
N GLY A 58 -5.32 -14.68 -4.88
CA GLY A 58 -5.38 -15.70 -5.91
C GLY A 58 -5.25 -17.11 -5.34
N VAL A 59 -4.25 -17.36 -4.49
CA VAL A 59 -4.02 -18.67 -3.87
C VAL A 59 -5.16 -19.04 -2.93
N LEU A 60 -5.61 -18.12 -2.08
CA LEU A 60 -6.73 -18.35 -1.16
C LEU A 60 -8.04 -18.65 -1.93
N GLY A 61 -8.30 -17.89 -3.00
CA GLY A 61 -9.46 -18.12 -3.87
C GLY A 61 -9.42 -19.48 -4.56
N SER A 62 -8.25 -19.90 -5.05
CA SER A 62 -8.04 -21.21 -5.67
C SER A 62 -8.27 -22.36 -4.69
N PHE A 63 -7.84 -22.18 -3.44
CA PHE A 63 -8.01 -23.15 -2.37
C PHE A 63 -9.49 -23.31 -1.99
N LEU A 64 -10.21 -22.20 -1.83
CA LEU A 64 -11.65 -22.21 -1.55
C LEU A 64 -12.44 -22.86 -2.68
N ALA A 65 -12.11 -22.58 -3.94
CA ALA A 65 -12.75 -23.20 -5.10
C ALA A 65 -12.54 -24.72 -5.11
N SER A 66 -11.32 -25.19 -4.77
CA SER A 66 -11.01 -26.62 -4.71
C SER A 66 -11.79 -27.34 -3.60
N VAL A 67 -11.92 -26.71 -2.42
CA VAL A 67 -12.74 -27.23 -1.33
C VAL A 67 -14.22 -27.29 -1.73
N LEU A 68 -14.71 -26.26 -2.42
CA LEU A 68 -16.09 -26.21 -2.92
C LEU A 68 -16.39 -27.32 -3.93
N VAL A 69 -15.49 -27.52 -4.91
CA VAL A 69 -15.61 -28.59 -5.91
C VAL A 69 -15.58 -29.96 -5.23
N SER A 70 -14.64 -30.17 -4.30
CA SER A 70 -14.56 -31.43 -3.55
C SER A 70 -15.81 -31.69 -2.72
N TRP A 71 -16.40 -30.66 -2.13
CA TRP A 71 -17.63 -30.79 -1.35
C TRP A 71 -18.83 -31.15 -2.24
N ILE A 72 -18.96 -30.50 -3.41
CA ILE A 72 -20.00 -30.80 -4.39
C ILE A 72 -19.91 -32.25 -4.86
N SER A 73 -18.71 -32.74 -5.19
CA SER A 73 -18.51 -34.13 -5.61
C SER A 73 -18.90 -35.15 -4.53
N LEU A 74 -18.61 -34.85 -3.26
CA LEU A 74 -19.02 -35.72 -2.14
C LEU A 74 -20.53 -35.76 -1.95
N VAL A 75 -21.21 -34.62 -2.12
CA VAL A 75 -22.68 -34.55 -2.03
C VAL A 75 -23.34 -35.32 -3.17
N THR A 76 -22.80 -35.27 -4.39
CA THR A 76 -23.35 -35.99 -5.55
C THR A 76 -23.20 -37.51 -5.45
N VAL A 77 -22.17 -38.03 -4.77
CA VAL A 77 -21.96 -39.48 -4.60
C VAL A 77 -22.81 -40.08 -3.48
N LEU A 78 -23.33 -39.24 -2.57
CA LEU A 78 -24.14 -39.66 -1.42
C LEU A 78 -25.67 -39.65 -1.71
N GLN A 79 -26.07 -39.21 -2.90
CA GLN A 79 -27.45 -39.20 -3.41
C GLN A 79 -27.63 -40.29 -4.46
#